data_AF-A0A059WRY3-F1
#
_entry.id   AF-A0A059WRY3-F1
#
_cell.length_a   1.000
_cell.length_b   1.000
_cell.length_c   1.000
_cell.angle_alpha   90.00
_cell.angle_beta   90.00
_cell.angle_gamma   90.00
#
_symmetry.space_group_name_H-M   'P 1'
#
loop_
_entity.id
_entity.type
_entity.pdbx_description
1 polymer ?
#
loop_
_entity_poly.entity_id
_entity_poly.type
_entity_poly.pdbx_seq_one_letter_code
_entity_poly.pdbx_strand_id
1 'polypeptide(L)'
;LEDWLGSTKYVGQRALYDSGSYNYYWDEKPKSTMKNWNEDYQYCREFSAYLKGMTAIKKRYGNFYNTAMCYLNLIQQNYREAQFFLTKLREDKPTDAFQKTLLSMILLTESEDISSRQIQEKMGVLFKGLLEKKNEVFEAQKSIYSLCIYMKYAFKKRNLNYLAGLWDYFGQNEFCYTCYQHSFEYSFVQYYDRYASIEDIKKVIALKEKKHHNELEKILLLPYSDANYFKEVLGTRYMRKGDLENATQVFRQIPSTFWNSHINGPEWMDHDPFDIGNSPSFETYNKRELAEKMLQLEKEAIDDESKRAENYLLLGNAWFNFHNKSFFMFSYGQSEHRHPAWIKEQYMIWKKAKQYYQTALKYEKTKEKRAEITYMLAEIVFQQEDKKNRKASAEAFEEFSDTNFYKRKNCLTLMELARRD
;
A
#
# COMPACT_ATOMS: atom_id res chain seq x y z
N LEU A 1 -4.85 -26.68 -9.13
CA LEU A 1 -5.35 -26.29 -10.46
C LEU A 1 -5.61 -24.80 -10.59
N GLU A 2 -5.60 -24.02 -9.51
CA GLU A 2 -5.84 -22.57 -9.56
C GLU A 2 -4.58 -21.75 -9.32
N ASP A 3 -3.45 -22.40 -9.06
CA ASP A 3 -2.16 -21.75 -8.87
C ASP A 3 -1.72 -20.97 -10.13
N TRP A 4 -2.30 -21.26 -11.31
CA TRP A 4 -2.06 -20.47 -12.52
C TRP A 4 -2.66 -19.06 -12.46
N LEU A 5 -3.72 -18.84 -11.67
CA LEU A 5 -4.26 -17.50 -11.40
C LEU A 5 -3.22 -16.63 -10.68
N GLY A 6 -2.34 -17.25 -9.89
CA GLY A 6 -1.18 -16.62 -9.24
C GLY A 6 0.06 -16.51 -10.13
N SER A 7 0.01 -16.91 -11.40
CA SER A 7 1.17 -16.82 -12.30
C SER A 7 1.48 -15.36 -12.69
N THR A 8 2.75 -15.09 -12.99
CA THR A 8 3.23 -13.76 -13.38
C THR A 8 2.50 -13.15 -14.58
N LYS A 9 1.86 -13.95 -15.44
CA LYS A 9 0.95 -13.42 -16.48
C LYS A 9 -0.25 -12.70 -15.87
N TYR A 10 -0.92 -13.33 -14.92
CA TYR A 10 -2.19 -12.85 -14.38
C TYR A 10 -1.98 -11.80 -13.29
N VAL A 11 -0.98 -12.01 -12.43
CA VAL A 11 -0.73 -11.12 -11.27
C VAL A 11 0.50 -10.22 -11.43
N GLY A 12 1.30 -10.41 -12.48
CA GLY A 12 2.56 -9.68 -12.67
C GLY A 12 3.68 -10.20 -11.77
N GLN A 13 4.93 -9.82 -12.07
CA GLN A 13 6.12 -10.24 -11.29
C GLN A 13 6.06 -9.80 -9.83
N ARG A 14 5.46 -8.64 -9.55
CA ARG A 14 5.49 -8.01 -8.22
C ARG A 14 4.58 -8.70 -7.18
N ALA A 15 3.62 -9.50 -7.63
CA ALA A 15 2.67 -10.19 -6.76
C ALA A 15 3.27 -11.31 -5.93
N LEU A 16 4.26 -12.02 -6.49
CA LEU A 16 4.98 -13.09 -5.80
C LEU A 16 5.83 -12.54 -4.62
N TYR A 17 6.24 -11.28 -4.72
CA TYR A 17 7.06 -10.59 -3.71
C TYR A 17 6.24 -9.87 -2.63
N ASP A 18 4.97 -9.55 -2.90
CA ASP A 18 4.16 -8.68 -2.06
C ASP A 18 3.25 -9.42 -1.07
N SER A 19 3.11 -10.74 -1.17
CA SER A 19 2.22 -11.49 -0.26
C SER A 19 2.74 -11.60 1.16
N GLY A 20 4.00 -11.22 1.45
CA GLY A 20 4.55 -11.20 2.82
C GLY A 20 4.67 -12.56 3.51
N SER A 21 3.98 -13.58 3.02
CA SER A 21 4.08 -14.99 3.39
C SER A 21 4.97 -15.70 2.38
N TYR A 22 6.20 -16.04 2.80
CA TYR A 22 6.83 -17.35 2.60
C TYR A 22 6.67 -18.09 1.24
N ASN A 23 6.63 -17.41 0.10
CA ASN A 23 6.81 -18.09 -1.20
C ASN A 23 8.28 -18.10 -1.64
N TYR A 24 9.14 -18.59 -0.73
CA TYR A 24 10.51 -19.05 -1.03
C TYR A 24 10.57 -20.14 -2.12
N TYR A 25 9.44 -20.72 -2.53
CA TYR A 25 9.41 -21.81 -3.52
C TYR A 25 9.47 -21.34 -4.98
N TRP A 26 9.30 -20.05 -5.27
CA TRP A 26 9.39 -19.51 -6.63
C TRP A 26 10.44 -18.40 -6.76
N ASP A 27 11.11 -18.08 -5.66
CA ASP A 27 12.26 -17.18 -5.64
C ASP A 27 13.52 -17.94 -6.03
N GLU A 28 13.80 -17.95 -7.33
CA GLU A 28 15.14 -17.71 -7.86
C GLU A 28 15.07 -17.63 -9.40
N LYS A 29 15.24 -16.41 -9.93
CA LYS A 29 15.47 -16.03 -11.35
C LYS A 29 14.23 -15.78 -12.23
N PRO A 30 13.71 -14.53 -12.24
CA PRO A 30 12.63 -14.07 -13.14
C PRO A 30 12.95 -14.12 -14.63
N LYS A 31 14.24 -14.09 -15.02
CA LYS A 31 14.64 -14.02 -16.45
C LYS A 31 14.57 -15.37 -17.16
N SER A 32 14.74 -16.50 -16.48
CA SER A 32 14.64 -17.83 -17.09
C SER A 32 13.20 -18.31 -17.21
N THR A 33 12.33 -17.98 -16.26
CA THR A 33 10.90 -18.40 -16.24
C THR A 33 10.03 -17.68 -17.26
N MET A 34 10.41 -16.47 -17.72
CA MET A 34 9.65 -15.75 -18.76
C MET A 34 10.01 -16.16 -20.19
N LYS A 35 11.13 -16.84 -20.41
CA LYS A 35 11.59 -17.21 -21.76
C LYS A 35 10.70 -18.30 -22.39
N ASN A 36 9.90 -19.01 -21.57
CA ASN A 36 9.16 -20.19 -22.01
C ASN A 36 7.66 -19.96 -22.26
N TRP A 37 7.12 -18.74 -22.11
CA TRP A 37 5.67 -18.54 -22.27
C TRP A 37 5.14 -18.99 -23.63
N ASN A 38 5.86 -18.70 -24.71
CA ASN A 38 5.44 -19.13 -26.04
C ASN A 38 5.40 -20.65 -26.18
N GLU A 39 6.37 -21.34 -25.57
CA GLU A 39 6.44 -22.80 -25.51
C GLU A 39 5.32 -23.35 -24.63
N ASP A 40 5.08 -22.78 -23.44
CA ASP A 40 4.00 -23.17 -22.53
C ASP A 40 2.62 -23.00 -23.20
N TYR A 41 2.42 -21.93 -23.97
CA TYR A 41 1.20 -21.74 -24.77
C TYR A 41 1.05 -22.77 -25.87
N GLN A 42 2.16 -23.14 -26.51
CA GLN A 42 2.17 -24.18 -27.51
C GLN A 42 1.83 -25.54 -26.88
N TYR A 43 2.46 -25.91 -25.77
CA TYR A 43 2.11 -27.11 -25.00
C TYR A 43 0.65 -27.09 -24.55
N CYS A 44 0.13 -25.96 -24.09
CA CYS A 44 -1.28 -25.82 -23.72
C CYS A 44 -2.22 -26.06 -24.91
N ARG A 45 -1.88 -25.55 -26.11
CA ARG A 45 -2.63 -25.81 -27.35
C ARG A 45 -2.58 -27.29 -27.74
N GLU A 46 -1.40 -27.89 -27.73
CA GLU A 46 -1.19 -29.30 -28.07
C GLU A 46 -1.93 -30.22 -27.09
N PHE A 47 -1.84 -29.95 -25.79
CA PHE A 47 -2.57 -30.69 -24.76
C PHE A 47 -4.08 -30.53 -24.91
N SER A 48 -4.56 -29.32 -25.23
CA SER A 48 -5.99 -29.08 -25.51
C SER A 48 -6.48 -29.88 -26.72
N ALA A 49 -5.68 -29.96 -27.79
CA ALA A 49 -6.00 -30.75 -28.97
C ALA A 49 -6.02 -32.25 -28.66
N TYR A 50 -5.03 -32.73 -27.90
CA TYR A 50 -4.97 -34.12 -27.44
C TYR A 50 -6.20 -34.48 -26.60
N LEU A 51 -6.55 -33.66 -25.59
CA LEU A 51 -7.70 -33.90 -24.73
C LEU A 51 -9.01 -33.94 -25.52
N LYS A 52 -9.20 -33.07 -26.52
CA LYS A 52 -10.36 -33.10 -27.43
C LYS A 52 -10.53 -34.45 -28.15
N GLY A 53 -9.42 -35.13 -28.45
CA GLY A 53 -9.41 -36.47 -29.06
C GLY A 53 -9.80 -37.60 -28.10
N MET A 54 -9.78 -37.38 -26.78
CA MET A 54 -10.05 -38.40 -25.76
C MET A 54 -11.56 -38.58 -25.50
N THR A 55 -12.28 -39.09 -26.50
CA THR A 55 -13.74 -39.29 -26.46
C THR A 55 -14.21 -40.16 -25.29
N ALA A 56 -13.41 -41.15 -24.88
CA ALA A 56 -13.69 -41.99 -23.71
C ALA A 56 -13.73 -41.20 -22.39
N ILE A 57 -12.83 -40.24 -22.20
CA ILE A 57 -12.82 -39.36 -21.02
C ILE A 57 -14.06 -38.47 -21.03
N LYS A 58 -14.38 -37.86 -22.18
CA LYS A 58 -15.61 -37.06 -22.33
C LYS A 58 -16.87 -37.85 -21.98
N LYS A 59 -16.94 -39.12 -22.37
CA LYS A 59 -18.10 -40.00 -22.07
C LYS A 59 -18.16 -40.41 -20.60
N ARG A 60 -17.03 -40.79 -20.00
CA ARG A 60 -16.98 -41.34 -18.63
C ARG A 60 -16.91 -40.26 -17.55
N TYR A 61 -16.27 -39.13 -17.83
CA TYR A 61 -15.96 -38.04 -16.90
C TYR A 61 -16.31 -36.67 -17.49
N GLY A 62 -17.54 -36.53 -18.00
CA GLY A 62 -17.97 -35.35 -18.76
C GLY A 62 -17.78 -34.01 -18.05
N ASN A 63 -18.08 -33.91 -16.75
CA ASN A 63 -17.87 -32.68 -15.97
C ASN A 63 -16.38 -32.33 -15.87
N PHE A 64 -15.52 -33.28 -15.48
CA PHE A 64 -14.07 -33.07 -15.43
C PHE A 64 -13.51 -32.62 -16.79
N TYR A 65 -13.93 -33.30 -17.88
CA TYR A 65 -13.54 -32.95 -19.23
C TYR A 65 -13.92 -31.50 -19.58
N ASN A 66 -15.18 -31.12 -19.36
CA ASN A 66 -15.66 -29.76 -19.66
C ASN A 66 -14.95 -28.71 -18.78
N THR A 67 -14.68 -29.02 -17.52
CA THR A 67 -13.95 -28.14 -16.60
C THR A 67 -12.53 -27.91 -17.11
N ALA A 68 -11.79 -28.99 -17.42
CA ALA A 68 -10.44 -28.92 -17.95
C ALA A 68 -10.39 -28.14 -19.28
N MET A 69 -11.32 -28.41 -20.20
CA MET A 69 -11.42 -27.68 -21.45
C MET A 69 -11.73 -26.19 -21.23
N CYS A 70 -12.61 -25.85 -20.30
CA CYS A 70 -12.89 -24.45 -19.95
C CYS A 70 -11.62 -23.73 -19.45
N TYR A 71 -10.89 -24.34 -18.50
CA TYR A 71 -9.64 -23.81 -17.97
C TYR A 71 -8.58 -23.59 -19.06
N LEU A 72 -8.34 -24.59 -19.89
CA LEU A 72 -7.32 -24.50 -20.94
C LEU A 72 -7.66 -23.39 -21.93
N ASN A 73 -8.94 -23.22 -22.30
CA ASN A 73 -9.36 -22.14 -23.18
C ASN A 73 -9.26 -20.76 -22.51
N LEU A 74 -9.52 -20.63 -21.20
CA LEU A 74 -9.28 -19.39 -20.45
C LEU A 74 -7.79 -18.99 -20.45
N ILE A 75 -6.90 -19.95 -20.19
CA ILE A 75 -5.44 -19.73 -20.22
C ILE A 75 -5.02 -19.20 -21.60
N GLN A 76 -5.55 -19.83 -22.67
CA GLN A 76 -5.30 -19.48 -24.06
C GLN A 76 -6.06 -18.24 -24.55
N GLN A 77 -6.88 -17.60 -23.70
CA GLN A 77 -7.74 -16.46 -24.04
C GLN A 77 -8.75 -16.75 -25.16
N ASN A 78 -9.13 -18.02 -25.37
CA ASN A 78 -10.25 -18.39 -26.23
C ASN A 78 -11.56 -18.37 -25.44
N TYR A 79 -12.05 -17.17 -25.15
CA TYR A 79 -13.20 -16.96 -24.26
C TYR A 79 -14.51 -17.53 -24.81
N ARG A 80 -14.68 -17.57 -26.13
CA ARG A 80 -15.86 -18.17 -26.77
C ARG A 80 -15.94 -19.67 -26.48
N GLU A 81 -14.81 -20.36 -26.59
CA GLU A 81 -14.78 -21.81 -26.36
C GLU A 81 -14.81 -22.13 -24.86
N ALA A 82 -14.19 -21.28 -24.04
CA ALA A 82 -14.36 -21.36 -22.58
C ALA A 82 -15.84 -21.27 -22.20
N GLN A 83 -16.58 -20.29 -22.73
CA GLN A 83 -18.02 -20.16 -22.52
C GLN A 83 -18.78 -21.41 -22.98
N PHE A 84 -18.45 -21.95 -24.15
CA PHE A 84 -19.09 -23.17 -24.65
C PHE A 84 -18.93 -24.35 -23.68
N PHE A 85 -17.72 -24.60 -23.16
CA PHE A 85 -17.51 -25.68 -22.21
C PHE A 85 -18.12 -25.40 -20.83
N LEU A 86 -18.09 -24.14 -20.38
CA LEU A 86 -18.72 -23.68 -19.14
C LEU A 86 -20.23 -23.96 -19.13
N THR A 87 -20.94 -23.70 -20.22
CA THR A 87 -22.40 -23.97 -20.32
C THR A 87 -22.74 -25.45 -20.26
N LYS A 88 -21.78 -26.34 -20.53
CA LYS A 88 -21.95 -27.80 -20.47
C LYS A 88 -21.62 -28.39 -19.11
N LEU A 89 -21.16 -27.58 -18.15
CA LEU A 89 -20.96 -28.03 -16.78
C LEU A 89 -22.30 -28.22 -16.07
N ARG A 90 -22.49 -29.44 -15.58
CA ARG A 90 -23.59 -29.80 -14.70
C ARG A 90 -23.23 -29.41 -13.27
N GLU A 91 -24.23 -29.13 -12.44
CA GLU A 91 -24.07 -28.71 -11.05
C GLU A 91 -24.58 -29.81 -10.10
N ASP A 92 -24.20 -31.06 -10.39
CA ASP A 92 -24.73 -32.25 -9.71
C ASP A 92 -24.26 -32.34 -8.23
N LYS A 93 -23.15 -31.67 -7.89
CA LYS A 93 -22.54 -31.65 -6.56
C LYS A 93 -22.11 -30.23 -6.18
N PRO A 94 -21.98 -29.91 -4.87
CA PRO A 94 -21.46 -28.62 -4.41
C PRO A 94 -20.13 -28.24 -5.06
N THR A 95 -19.23 -29.21 -5.25
CA THR A 95 -17.94 -29.01 -5.94
C THR A 95 -18.11 -28.56 -7.38
N ASP A 96 -19.08 -29.11 -8.11
CA ASP A 96 -19.32 -28.76 -9.51
C ASP A 96 -19.92 -27.35 -9.64
N ALA A 97 -20.90 -27.03 -8.79
CA ALA A 97 -21.48 -25.69 -8.70
C ALA A 97 -20.44 -24.63 -8.33
N PHE A 98 -19.57 -24.93 -7.36
CA PHE A 98 -18.47 -24.06 -6.97
C PHE A 98 -17.52 -23.81 -8.14
N GLN A 99 -17.06 -24.87 -8.82
CA GLN A 99 -16.13 -24.75 -9.94
C GLN A 99 -16.72 -23.99 -11.13
N LYS A 100 -17.99 -24.23 -11.44
CA LYS A 100 -18.69 -23.47 -12.48
C LYS A 100 -18.82 -21.99 -12.11
N THR A 101 -19.11 -21.68 -10.85
CA THR A 101 -19.20 -20.29 -10.36
C THR A 101 -17.85 -19.59 -10.45
N LEU A 102 -16.77 -20.26 -10.03
CA LEU A 102 -15.40 -19.76 -10.11
C LEU A 102 -14.98 -19.46 -11.56
N LEU A 103 -15.17 -20.44 -12.46
CA LEU A 103 -14.87 -20.29 -13.88
C LEU A 103 -15.69 -19.18 -14.54
N SER A 104 -16.97 -19.05 -14.15
CA SER A 104 -17.83 -17.95 -14.62
C SER A 104 -17.27 -16.59 -14.19
N MET A 105 -16.77 -16.46 -12.97
CA MET A 105 -16.19 -15.21 -12.47
C MET A 105 -14.89 -14.85 -13.21
N ILE A 106 -14.03 -15.83 -13.48
CA ILE A 106 -12.81 -15.63 -14.27
C ILE A 106 -13.15 -15.21 -15.69
N LEU A 107 -14.04 -15.95 -16.36
CA LEU A 107 -14.46 -15.66 -17.73
C LEU A 107 -15.10 -14.28 -17.84
N LEU A 108 -16.00 -13.92 -16.93
CA LEU A 108 -16.64 -12.60 -16.87
C LEU A 108 -15.58 -11.50 -16.70
N THR A 109 -14.57 -11.73 -15.88
CA THR A 109 -13.48 -10.76 -15.65
C THR A 109 -12.58 -10.57 -16.87
N GLU A 110 -12.37 -11.62 -17.67
CA GLU A 110 -11.51 -11.59 -18.85
C GLU A 110 -12.23 -11.08 -20.11
N SER A 111 -13.51 -11.41 -20.26
CA SER A 111 -14.26 -11.18 -21.51
C SER A 111 -15.15 -9.93 -21.51
N GLU A 112 -15.46 -9.37 -20.33
CA GLU A 112 -16.36 -8.22 -20.21
C GLU A 112 -15.66 -6.98 -19.62
N ASP A 113 -16.33 -5.83 -19.72
CA ASP A 113 -15.90 -4.60 -19.08
C ASP A 113 -16.25 -4.59 -17.59
N ILE A 114 -15.29 -4.96 -16.74
CA ILE A 114 -15.44 -4.97 -15.27
C ILE A 114 -15.57 -3.58 -14.63
N SER A 115 -15.46 -2.49 -15.40
CA SER A 115 -15.82 -1.15 -14.92
C SER A 115 -17.33 -0.90 -14.95
N SER A 116 -18.09 -1.69 -15.73
CA SER A 116 -19.54 -1.60 -15.84
C SER A 116 -20.24 -2.04 -14.56
N ARG A 117 -21.18 -1.22 -14.09
CA ARG A 117 -22.03 -1.54 -12.92
C ARG A 117 -22.79 -2.86 -13.11
N GLN A 118 -23.29 -3.13 -14.32
CA GLN A 118 -24.04 -4.36 -14.60
C GLN A 118 -23.15 -5.60 -14.49
N ILE A 119 -21.89 -5.49 -14.94
CA ILE A 119 -20.92 -6.58 -14.84
C ILE A 119 -20.51 -6.78 -13.38
N GLN A 120 -20.25 -5.70 -12.64
CA GLN A 120 -19.97 -5.77 -11.21
C GLN A 120 -21.12 -6.40 -10.41
N GLU A 121 -22.38 -6.08 -10.73
CA GLU A 121 -23.54 -6.74 -10.10
C GLU A 121 -23.49 -8.27 -10.29
N LYS A 122 -23.26 -8.73 -11.53
CA LYS A 122 -23.11 -10.17 -11.83
C LYS A 122 -21.94 -10.80 -11.08
N MET A 123 -20.80 -10.10 -11.02
CA MET A 123 -19.63 -10.54 -10.27
C MET A 123 -19.94 -10.67 -8.78
N GLY A 124 -20.69 -9.73 -8.22
CA GLY A 124 -21.12 -9.76 -6.82
C GLY A 124 -21.97 -10.99 -6.50
N VAL A 125 -22.97 -11.27 -7.35
CA VAL A 125 -23.81 -12.47 -7.21
C VAL A 125 -22.98 -13.76 -7.25
N LEU A 126 -22.05 -13.87 -8.21
CA LEU A 126 -21.17 -15.03 -8.31
C LEU A 126 -20.26 -15.16 -7.08
N PHE A 127 -19.65 -14.06 -6.65
CA PHE A 127 -18.72 -14.06 -5.52
C PHE A 127 -19.43 -14.40 -4.20
N LYS A 128 -20.64 -13.87 -3.99
CA LYS A 128 -21.50 -14.28 -2.87
C LYS A 128 -21.75 -15.78 -2.86
N GLY A 129 -22.10 -16.34 -4.03
CA GLY A 129 -22.33 -17.78 -4.19
C GLY A 129 -21.09 -18.63 -3.90
N LEU A 130 -19.88 -18.12 -4.12
CA LEU A 130 -18.62 -18.78 -3.71
C LEU A 130 -18.43 -18.73 -2.20
N LEU A 131 -18.67 -17.55 -1.58
CA LEU A 131 -18.53 -17.37 -0.14
C LEU A 131 -19.51 -18.23 0.66
N GLU A 132 -20.74 -18.41 0.19
CA GLU A 132 -21.75 -19.26 0.82
C GLU A 132 -21.37 -20.74 0.79
N LYS A 133 -20.75 -21.20 -0.31
CA LYS A 133 -20.35 -22.62 -0.50
C LYS A 133 -18.98 -22.97 0.06
N LYS A 134 -18.23 -22.01 0.61
CA LYS A 134 -16.82 -22.20 0.99
C LYS A 134 -16.57 -23.32 2.01
N ASN A 135 -17.56 -23.61 2.86
CA ASN A 135 -17.46 -24.65 3.89
C ASN A 135 -17.90 -26.04 3.39
N GLU A 136 -18.50 -26.13 2.20
CA GLU A 136 -19.05 -27.37 1.63
C GLU A 136 -18.06 -28.05 0.67
N VAL A 137 -17.00 -27.34 0.28
CA VAL A 137 -16.07 -27.77 -0.77
C VAL A 137 -14.64 -27.77 -0.23
N PHE A 138 -13.99 -28.94 -0.30
CA PHE A 138 -12.57 -29.10 0.02
C PHE A 138 -11.73 -28.12 -0.81
N GLU A 139 -10.76 -27.43 -0.18
CA GLU A 139 -9.87 -26.43 -0.79
C GLU A 139 -10.55 -25.14 -1.32
N ALA A 140 -11.86 -24.94 -1.12
CA ALA A 140 -12.55 -23.74 -1.60
C ALA A 140 -11.95 -22.42 -1.09
N GLN A 141 -11.40 -22.42 0.12
CA GLN A 141 -10.74 -21.24 0.68
C GLN A 141 -9.48 -20.86 -0.13
N LYS A 142 -8.64 -21.83 -0.48
CA LYS A 142 -7.46 -21.60 -1.33
C LYS A 142 -7.88 -21.10 -2.71
N SER A 143 -8.97 -21.63 -3.25
CA SER A 143 -9.53 -21.20 -4.53
C SER A 143 -10.02 -19.75 -4.52
N ILE A 144 -10.84 -19.39 -3.52
CA ILE A 144 -11.34 -18.03 -3.32
C ILE A 144 -10.18 -17.05 -3.11
N TYR A 145 -9.18 -17.44 -2.32
CA TYR A 145 -7.97 -16.64 -2.12
C TYR A 145 -7.24 -16.35 -3.45
N SER A 146 -6.97 -17.40 -4.22
CA SER A 146 -6.28 -17.30 -5.52
C SER A 146 -7.07 -16.43 -6.50
N LEU A 147 -8.40 -16.56 -6.49
CA LEU A 147 -9.31 -15.71 -7.22
C LEU A 147 -9.17 -14.24 -6.79
N CYS A 148 -9.26 -13.93 -5.50
CA CYS A 148 -9.17 -12.55 -4.99
C CYS A 148 -7.84 -11.88 -5.34
N ILE A 149 -6.73 -12.60 -5.29
CA ILE A 149 -5.45 -12.10 -5.79
C ILE A 149 -5.54 -11.77 -7.27
N TYR A 150 -6.03 -12.70 -8.09
CA TYR A 150 -6.23 -12.45 -9.52
C TYR A 150 -7.14 -11.25 -9.77
N MET A 151 -8.25 -11.12 -9.04
CA MET A 151 -9.19 -10.01 -9.14
C MET A 151 -8.50 -8.67 -8.84
N LYS A 152 -7.75 -8.57 -7.74
CA LYS A 152 -6.95 -7.38 -7.41
C LYS A 152 -6.13 -6.91 -8.62
N TYR A 153 -5.40 -7.83 -9.26
CA TYR A 153 -4.56 -7.49 -10.40
C TYR A 153 -5.35 -7.23 -11.69
N ALA A 154 -6.45 -7.94 -11.93
CA ALA A 154 -7.32 -7.71 -13.07
C ALA A 154 -7.98 -6.33 -13.05
N PHE A 155 -8.39 -5.85 -11.87
CA PHE A 155 -8.89 -4.49 -11.65
C PHE A 155 -7.76 -3.46 -11.76
N LYS A 156 -6.60 -3.72 -11.15
CA LYS A 156 -5.42 -2.84 -11.24
C LYS A 156 -4.96 -2.61 -12.68
N LYS A 157 -4.88 -3.67 -13.50
CA LYS A 157 -4.51 -3.60 -14.93
C LYS A 157 -5.44 -2.72 -15.75
N ARG A 158 -6.68 -2.52 -15.31
CA ARG A 158 -7.69 -1.66 -15.94
C ARG A 158 -7.78 -0.27 -15.28
N ASN A 159 -6.79 0.13 -14.48
CA ASN A 159 -6.76 1.39 -13.74
C ASN A 159 -7.93 1.58 -12.75
N LEU A 160 -8.52 0.48 -12.28
CA LEU A 160 -9.56 0.49 -11.25
C LEU A 160 -8.93 0.28 -9.86
N ASN A 161 -7.90 1.06 -9.52
CA ASN A 161 -7.13 0.88 -8.28
C ASN A 161 -8.00 0.99 -7.02
N TYR A 162 -9.02 1.84 -7.05
CA TYR A 162 -9.97 1.98 -5.94
C TYR A 162 -10.78 0.71 -5.64
N LEU A 163 -11.05 -0.14 -6.64
CA LEU A 163 -11.69 -1.46 -6.43
C LEU A 163 -10.65 -2.56 -6.20
N ALA A 164 -9.48 -2.47 -6.86
CA ALA A 164 -8.39 -3.42 -6.66
C ALA A 164 -8.00 -3.55 -5.18
N GLY A 165 -7.98 -2.43 -4.45
CA GLY A 165 -7.67 -2.44 -3.02
C GLY A 165 -8.68 -3.18 -2.15
N LEU A 166 -9.96 -3.22 -2.52
CA LEU A 166 -10.97 -3.96 -1.76
C LEU A 166 -10.80 -5.48 -1.88
N TRP A 167 -10.25 -5.96 -3.00
CA TRP A 167 -9.89 -7.37 -3.18
C TRP A 167 -8.66 -7.78 -2.37
N ASP A 168 -7.78 -6.83 -2.04
CA ASP A 168 -6.52 -7.09 -1.36
C ASP A 168 -6.73 -7.75 0.00
N TYR A 169 -7.74 -7.30 0.76
CA TYR A 169 -8.10 -7.93 2.04
C TYR A 169 -8.41 -9.43 1.90
N PHE A 170 -9.25 -9.78 0.93
CA PHE A 170 -9.62 -11.17 0.68
C PHE A 170 -8.45 -11.99 0.10
N GLY A 171 -7.46 -11.33 -0.49
CA GLY A 171 -6.25 -11.94 -1.03
C GLY A 171 -5.04 -11.95 -0.09
N GLN A 172 -5.09 -11.32 1.09
CA GLN A 172 -4.01 -11.33 2.09
C GLN A 172 -4.29 -12.27 3.28
N ASN A 173 -5.55 -12.60 3.57
CA ASN A 173 -5.90 -13.51 4.68
C ASN A 173 -5.77 -14.98 4.28
N GLU A 174 -4.54 -15.39 4.02
CA GLU A 174 -4.14 -16.77 3.83
C GLU A 174 -4.38 -17.54 5.14
N PHE A 175 -5.25 -18.56 5.09
CA PHE A 175 -5.21 -19.72 6.00
C PHE A 175 -5.54 -19.59 7.49
N CYS A 176 -5.83 -18.42 8.08
CA CYS A 176 -6.10 -18.45 9.52
C CYS A 176 -7.00 -17.32 10.06
N TYR A 177 -8.30 -17.58 10.06
CA TYR A 177 -9.28 -16.78 10.82
C TYR A 177 -8.99 -16.76 12.33
N THR A 178 -8.21 -17.73 12.86
CA THR A 178 -7.88 -17.85 14.29
C THR A 178 -6.50 -17.31 14.67
N CYS A 179 -5.64 -16.93 13.72
CA CYS A 179 -4.25 -16.52 14.00
C CYS A 179 -4.07 -15.01 14.16
N TYR A 180 -5.09 -14.21 13.87
CA TYR A 180 -5.01 -12.77 14.05
C TYR A 180 -5.76 -12.35 15.30
N GLN A 181 -5.07 -12.45 16.43
CA GLN A 181 -5.47 -11.74 17.65
C GLN A 181 -5.27 -10.21 17.54
N HIS A 182 -4.73 -9.68 16.44
CA HIS A 182 -4.74 -8.24 16.15
C HIS A 182 -4.91 -7.99 14.64
N SER A 183 -6.15 -8.05 14.16
CA SER A 183 -6.53 -7.45 12.88
C SER A 183 -6.44 -5.93 13.01
N PHE A 184 -5.23 -5.40 12.89
CA PHE A 184 -4.98 -3.97 12.88
C PHE A 184 -5.77 -3.37 11.71
N GLU A 185 -6.76 -2.50 11.98
CA GLU A 185 -7.72 -1.96 11.01
C GLU A 185 -7.07 -1.32 9.80
N TYR A 186 -5.83 -0.93 9.98
CA TYR A 186 -4.99 -0.33 9.00
C TYR A 186 -4.38 -1.32 7.98
N SER A 187 -4.31 -2.62 8.31
CA SER A 187 -4.03 -3.68 7.32
C SER A 187 -5.04 -3.67 6.18
N PHE A 188 -6.30 -3.30 6.45
CA PHE A 188 -7.33 -3.21 5.41
C PHE A 188 -7.04 -2.12 4.38
N VAL A 189 -6.39 -1.01 4.78
CA VAL A 189 -6.15 0.16 3.92
C VAL A 189 -4.72 0.27 3.38
N GLN A 190 -3.84 -0.66 3.73
CA GLN A 190 -2.44 -0.69 3.31
C GLN A 190 -2.27 -0.62 1.78
N TYR A 191 -3.12 -1.32 1.02
CA TYR A 191 -3.10 -1.26 -0.44
C TYR A 191 -3.21 0.19 -0.95
N TYR A 192 -4.12 0.96 -0.37
CA TYR A 192 -4.38 2.33 -0.80
C TYR A 192 -3.22 3.25 -0.46
N ASP A 193 -2.65 3.08 0.73
CA ASP A 193 -1.45 3.80 1.15
C ASP A 193 -0.24 3.52 0.25
N ARG A 194 -0.17 2.32 -0.33
CA ARG A 194 0.96 1.90 -1.17
C ARG A 194 0.78 2.19 -2.66
N TYR A 195 -0.43 1.98 -3.17
CA TYR A 195 -0.68 1.88 -4.61
C TYR A 195 -1.72 2.85 -5.16
N ALA A 196 -2.64 3.35 -4.33
CA ALA A 196 -3.73 4.20 -4.81
C ALA A 196 -3.28 5.66 -4.94
N SER A 197 -3.78 6.33 -5.98
CA SER A 197 -3.67 7.79 -6.10
C SER A 197 -4.65 8.50 -5.15
N ILE A 198 -4.51 9.82 -4.99
CA ILE A 198 -5.47 10.65 -4.23
C ILE A 198 -6.89 10.47 -4.79
N GLU A 199 -7.05 10.43 -6.11
CA GLU A 199 -8.35 10.26 -6.75
C GLU A 199 -8.93 8.86 -6.54
N ASP A 200 -8.10 7.83 -6.47
CA ASP A 200 -8.55 6.48 -6.11
C ASP A 200 -9.06 6.40 -4.66
N ILE A 201 -8.37 7.08 -3.73
CA ILE A 201 -8.79 7.12 -2.33
C ILE A 201 -10.13 7.89 -2.18
N LYS A 202 -10.28 9.02 -2.88
CA LYS A 202 -11.57 9.74 -2.93
C LYS A 202 -12.68 8.86 -3.49
N LYS A 203 -12.42 8.08 -4.55
CA LYS A 203 -13.39 7.15 -5.13
C LYS A 203 -13.84 6.09 -4.14
N VAL A 204 -12.94 5.49 -3.35
CA VAL A 204 -13.35 4.48 -2.35
C VAL A 204 -14.10 5.09 -1.17
N ILE A 205 -13.76 6.32 -0.75
CA ILE A 205 -14.55 7.06 0.27
C ILE A 205 -15.97 7.30 -0.26
N ALA A 206 -16.11 7.85 -1.48
CA ALA A 206 -17.41 8.07 -2.10
C ALA A 206 -18.18 6.76 -2.29
N LEU A 207 -17.49 5.66 -2.62
CA LEU A 207 -18.08 4.33 -2.72
C LEU A 207 -18.64 3.87 -1.37
N LYS A 208 -17.92 4.09 -0.27
CA LYS A 208 -18.37 3.73 1.08
C LYS A 208 -19.57 4.55 1.55
N GLU A 209 -19.61 5.84 1.20
CA GLU A 209 -20.67 6.79 1.59
C GLU A 209 -21.91 6.73 0.69
N LYS A 210 -21.81 6.07 -0.47
CA LYS A 210 -22.93 5.87 -1.42
C LYS A 210 -24.11 5.16 -0.75
N LYS A 211 -25.34 5.61 -1.04
CA LYS A 211 -26.58 5.02 -0.48
C LYS A 211 -26.93 3.63 -1.04
N HIS A 212 -26.64 3.39 -2.32
CA HIS A 212 -27.09 2.20 -3.05
C HIS A 212 -25.93 1.45 -3.69
N HIS A 213 -25.38 0.51 -2.94
CA HIS A 213 -24.34 -0.39 -3.40
C HIS A 213 -24.89 -1.46 -4.36
N ASN A 214 -24.11 -1.81 -5.38
CA ASN A 214 -24.32 -3.04 -6.15
C ASN A 214 -23.87 -4.26 -5.31
N GLU A 215 -24.21 -5.49 -5.72
CA GLU A 215 -23.91 -6.69 -4.92
C GLU A 215 -22.41 -6.87 -4.66
N LEU A 216 -21.55 -6.53 -5.62
CA LEU A 216 -20.10 -6.65 -5.43
C LEU A 216 -19.59 -5.65 -4.40
N GLU A 217 -20.01 -4.38 -4.53
CA GLU A 217 -19.69 -3.31 -3.59
C GLU A 217 -20.13 -3.68 -2.17
N LYS A 218 -21.34 -4.25 -1.99
CA LYS A 218 -21.82 -4.68 -0.67
C LYS A 218 -20.87 -5.69 -0.02
N ILE A 219 -20.43 -6.69 -0.77
CA ILE A 219 -19.56 -7.76 -0.25
C ILE A 219 -18.16 -7.23 0.04
N LEU A 220 -17.58 -6.51 -0.92
CA LEU A 220 -16.20 -6.02 -0.84
C LEU A 220 -16.00 -4.96 0.25
N LEU A 221 -17.04 -4.22 0.62
CA LEU A 221 -16.98 -3.21 1.68
C LEU A 221 -17.24 -3.77 3.08
N LEU A 222 -17.69 -5.02 3.25
CA LEU A 222 -17.95 -5.62 4.57
C LEU A 222 -16.79 -5.50 5.57
N PRO A 223 -15.52 -5.74 5.17
CA PRO A 223 -14.38 -5.64 6.09
C PRO A 223 -14.08 -4.20 6.54
N TYR A 224 -14.59 -3.21 5.81
CA TYR A 224 -14.25 -1.79 5.98
C TYR A 224 -15.33 -1.08 6.79
N SER A 225 -15.46 -1.39 8.07
CA SER A 225 -16.53 -0.84 8.91
C SER A 225 -16.44 0.68 9.08
N ASP A 226 -15.24 1.21 9.31
CA ASP A 226 -14.99 2.64 9.51
C ASP A 226 -14.34 3.31 8.28
N ALA A 227 -15.06 4.27 7.69
CA ALA A 227 -14.58 5.06 6.55
C ALA A 227 -13.45 6.03 6.91
N ASN A 228 -13.25 6.31 8.21
CA ASN A 228 -12.23 7.24 8.68
C ASN A 228 -10.81 6.76 8.35
N TYR A 229 -10.57 5.45 8.27
CA TYR A 229 -9.28 4.92 7.83
C TYR A 229 -8.94 5.34 6.40
N PHE A 230 -9.91 5.41 5.49
CA PHE A 230 -9.65 5.94 4.14
C PHE A 230 -9.39 7.45 4.15
N LYS A 231 -10.10 8.20 4.99
CA LYS A 231 -9.89 9.64 5.16
C LYS A 231 -8.51 9.93 5.77
N GLU A 232 -8.08 9.11 6.72
CA GLU A 232 -6.76 9.18 7.32
C GLU A 232 -5.67 8.97 6.25
N VAL A 233 -5.78 7.91 5.45
CA VAL A 233 -4.85 7.65 4.33
C VAL A 233 -4.87 8.81 3.32
N LEU A 234 -6.05 9.38 3.02
CA LEU A 234 -6.18 10.54 2.13
C LEU A 234 -5.44 11.77 2.68
N GLY A 235 -5.66 12.12 3.94
CA GLY A 235 -4.98 13.25 4.60
C GLY A 235 -3.46 13.04 4.66
N THR A 236 -3.03 11.82 4.98
CA THR A 236 -1.62 11.45 4.99
C THR A 236 -0.98 11.54 3.60
N ARG A 237 -1.71 11.19 2.52
CA ARG A 237 -1.23 11.39 1.13
C ARG A 237 -1.05 12.86 0.79
N TYR A 238 -1.97 13.73 1.22
CA TYR A 238 -1.82 15.19 1.04
C TYR A 238 -0.60 15.71 1.81
N MET A 239 -0.47 15.32 3.08
CA MET A 239 0.67 15.70 3.92
C MET A 239 1.99 15.25 3.28
N ARG A 240 2.10 14.01 2.76
CA ARG A 240 3.31 13.55 2.04
C ARG A 240 3.70 14.38 0.82
N LYS A 241 2.73 15.05 0.18
CA LYS A 241 2.97 15.99 -0.93
C LYS A 241 3.31 17.40 -0.46
N GLY A 242 3.28 17.65 0.85
CA GLY A 242 3.43 18.97 1.45
C GLY A 242 2.20 19.86 1.27
N ASP A 243 1.03 19.26 1.04
CA ASP A 243 -0.26 19.97 0.92
C ASP A 243 -0.97 19.93 2.27
N LEU A 244 -0.51 20.78 3.19
CA LEU A 244 -1.01 20.81 4.58
C LEU A 244 -2.45 21.33 4.66
N GLU A 245 -2.85 22.23 3.75
CA GLU A 245 -4.23 22.74 3.70
C GLU A 245 -5.25 21.63 3.45
N ASN A 246 -5.06 20.83 2.39
CA ASN A 246 -5.96 19.72 2.10
C ASN A 246 -5.83 18.60 3.14
N ALA A 247 -4.62 18.34 3.66
CA ALA A 247 -4.44 17.36 4.73
C ALA A 247 -5.27 17.72 5.97
N THR A 248 -5.13 18.94 6.47
CA THR A 248 -5.88 19.45 7.62
C THR A 248 -7.39 19.45 7.35
N GLN A 249 -7.84 19.84 6.15
CA GLN A 249 -9.26 19.81 5.80
C GLN A 249 -9.84 18.39 5.86
N VAL A 250 -9.10 17.38 5.40
CA VAL A 250 -9.54 15.98 5.46
C VAL A 250 -9.52 15.46 6.89
N PHE A 251 -8.45 15.71 7.65
CA PHE A 251 -8.34 15.24 9.04
C PHE A 251 -9.40 15.82 9.96
N ARG A 252 -9.89 17.06 9.71
CA ARG A 252 -10.99 17.67 10.46
C ARG A 252 -12.34 16.97 10.27
N GLN A 253 -12.51 16.22 9.19
CA GLN A 253 -13.73 15.44 8.94
C GLN A 253 -13.79 14.15 9.77
N ILE A 254 -12.66 13.76 10.36
CA ILE A 254 -12.54 12.56 11.19
C ILE A 254 -12.85 12.93 12.64
N PRO A 255 -13.78 12.23 13.32
CA PRO A 255 -14.19 12.55 14.68
C PRO A 255 -13.02 12.39 15.67
N SER A 256 -13.04 13.17 16.76
CA SER A 256 -12.02 13.10 17.81
C SER A 256 -11.92 11.71 18.46
N THR A 257 -13.02 10.95 18.51
CA THR A 257 -13.02 9.57 19.02
C THR A 257 -12.13 8.63 18.22
N PHE A 258 -11.97 8.87 16.91
CA PHE A 258 -11.02 8.13 16.10
C PHE A 258 -9.59 8.47 16.52
N TRP A 259 -9.25 9.77 16.61
CA TRP A 259 -7.92 10.25 16.97
C TRP A 259 -7.50 9.94 18.41
N ASN A 260 -8.46 9.73 19.31
CA ASN A 260 -8.21 9.37 20.70
C ASN A 260 -8.31 7.85 20.96
N SER A 261 -8.49 7.05 19.91
CA SER A 261 -8.47 5.58 20.03
C SER A 261 -7.05 5.10 20.27
N HIS A 262 -6.89 3.93 20.91
CA HIS A 262 -5.57 3.41 21.27
C HIS A 262 -4.60 3.37 20.08
N ILE A 263 -5.09 2.98 18.90
CA ILE A 263 -4.27 2.77 17.69
C ILE A 263 -3.90 4.08 16.97
N ASN A 264 -4.72 5.12 17.11
CA ASN A 264 -4.56 6.41 16.41
C ASN A 264 -4.16 7.55 17.35
N GLY A 265 -4.04 7.19 18.63
CA GLY A 265 -3.77 8.07 19.75
C GLY A 265 -2.39 8.68 19.68
N PRO A 266 -2.20 9.79 20.39
CA PRO A 266 -0.92 10.49 20.43
C PRO A 266 0.15 9.69 21.20
N GLU A 267 -0.25 8.66 21.95
CA GLU A 267 0.61 7.74 22.72
C GLU A 267 1.62 6.94 21.89
N TRP A 268 1.42 6.85 20.57
CA TRP A 268 2.39 6.24 19.69
C TRP A 268 3.48 7.22 19.21
N MET A 269 3.26 8.53 19.37
CA MET A 269 4.32 9.53 19.24
C MET A 269 5.02 9.67 20.59
N ASP A 270 6.18 9.03 20.70
CA ASP A 270 7.02 9.02 21.90
C ASP A 270 7.85 10.31 22.08
N HIS A 271 7.71 11.29 21.18
CA HIS A 271 8.41 12.57 21.24
C HIS A 271 7.66 13.69 20.50
N ASP A 272 7.97 14.93 20.90
CA ASP A 272 7.56 16.14 20.21
C ASP A 272 8.18 16.19 18.79
N PRO A 273 7.37 16.27 17.72
CA PRO A 273 7.87 16.25 16.36
C PRO A 273 8.61 17.56 16.01
N PHE A 274 8.40 18.64 16.75
CA PHE A 274 9.03 19.94 16.52
C PHE A 274 10.38 20.09 17.26
N ASP A 275 10.75 19.14 18.12
CA ASP A 275 12.06 19.07 18.80
C ASP A 275 12.94 17.94 18.25
N ILE A 276 14.25 18.16 18.27
CA ILE A 276 15.29 17.18 17.87
C ILE A 276 15.90 16.48 19.10
N GLY A 277 15.12 16.37 20.18
CA GLY A 277 15.51 15.72 21.43
C GLY A 277 16.53 16.51 22.22
N ASN A 278 16.30 17.82 22.39
CA ASN A 278 17.10 18.66 23.29
C ASN A 278 16.48 18.77 24.68
N SER A 279 15.22 18.36 24.84
CA SER A 279 14.55 18.30 26.15
C SER A 279 13.53 17.17 26.18
N PRO A 280 13.30 16.53 27.34
CA PRO A 280 12.17 15.63 27.49
C PRO A 280 10.88 16.45 27.32
N SER A 281 10.18 16.24 26.21
CA SER A 281 8.85 16.79 25.99
C SER A 281 7.81 15.69 26.21
N PHE A 282 6.76 16.03 26.96
CA PHE A 282 5.58 15.18 27.15
C PHE A 282 4.43 15.60 26.21
N GLU A 283 4.67 16.58 25.33
CA GLU A 283 3.69 16.95 24.32
C GLU A 283 3.60 15.82 23.29
N THR A 284 2.39 15.32 23.12
CA THR A 284 2.08 14.26 22.16
C THR A 284 1.08 14.81 21.17
N TYR A 285 1.19 14.39 19.91
CA TYR A 285 0.37 14.88 18.82
C TYR A 285 -0.24 13.68 18.10
N ASN A 286 -1.53 13.75 17.77
CA ASN A 286 -2.06 12.92 16.69
C ASN A 286 -1.78 13.57 15.33
N LYS A 287 -2.01 12.85 14.22
CA LYS A 287 -1.74 13.39 12.87
C LYS A 287 -2.51 14.67 12.56
N ARG A 288 -3.74 14.80 13.06
CA ARG A 288 -4.56 15.99 12.84
C ARG A 288 -3.91 17.20 13.49
N GLU A 289 -3.56 17.09 14.77
CA GLU A 289 -2.92 18.16 15.54
C GLU A 289 -1.58 18.56 14.95
N LEU A 290 -0.77 17.57 14.53
CA LEU A 290 0.49 17.81 13.85
C LEU A 290 0.29 18.60 12.55
N ALA A 291 -0.62 18.16 11.68
CA ALA A 291 -0.90 18.85 10.42
C ALA A 291 -1.44 20.27 10.64
N GLU A 292 -2.35 20.45 11.62
CA GLU A 292 -2.89 21.76 12.00
C GLU A 292 -1.79 22.71 12.51
N LYS A 293 -0.91 22.22 13.40
CA LYS A 293 0.21 23.01 13.92
C LYS A 293 1.22 23.37 12.84
N MET A 294 1.56 22.43 11.95
CA MET A 294 2.45 22.72 10.82
C MET A 294 1.84 23.77 9.89
N LEU A 295 0.55 23.67 9.55
CA LEU A 295 -0.13 24.68 8.73
C LEU A 295 -0.16 26.06 9.40
N GLN A 296 -0.36 26.10 10.72
CA GLN A 296 -0.28 27.34 11.49
C GLN A 296 1.12 27.96 11.40
N LEU A 297 2.18 27.16 11.61
CA LEU A 297 3.56 27.62 11.53
C LEU A 297 3.91 28.14 10.13
N GLU A 298 3.40 27.52 9.06
CA GLU A 298 3.60 28.02 7.69
C GLU A 298 3.01 29.42 7.49
N LYS A 299 1.81 29.65 8.01
CA LYS A 299 1.13 30.95 7.91
C LYS A 299 1.86 32.00 8.74
N GLU A 300 2.16 31.67 10.00
CA GLU A 300 2.88 32.57 10.89
C GLU A 300 4.29 32.92 10.38
N ALA A 301 4.99 31.99 9.71
CA ALA A 301 6.31 32.30 9.12
C ALA A 301 6.23 33.35 7.99
N ILE A 302 5.10 33.39 7.28
CA ILE A 302 4.84 34.38 6.24
C ILE A 302 4.48 35.72 6.88
N ASP A 303 3.55 35.69 7.83
CA ASP A 303 2.89 36.87 8.40
C ASP A 303 3.74 37.59 9.47
N ASP A 304 4.60 36.88 10.20
CA ASP A 304 5.43 37.42 11.29
C ASP A 304 6.93 37.24 11.00
N GLU A 305 7.58 38.33 10.60
CA GLU A 305 9.02 38.31 10.29
C GLU A 305 9.89 37.93 11.48
N SER A 306 9.44 38.23 12.71
CA SER A 306 10.20 37.96 13.93
C SER A 306 10.25 36.46 14.26
N LYS A 307 9.23 35.71 13.86
CA LYS A 307 9.13 34.25 14.06
C LYS A 307 9.52 33.44 12.83
N ARG A 308 9.72 34.07 11.67
CA ARG A 308 9.96 33.41 10.39
C ARG A 308 11.06 32.35 10.43
N ALA A 309 12.23 32.67 10.99
CA ALA A 309 13.34 31.74 11.09
C ALA A 309 13.02 30.54 11.99
N GLU A 310 12.46 30.80 13.17
CA GLU A 310 12.08 29.79 14.15
C GLU A 310 10.98 28.86 13.62
N ASN A 311 9.93 29.41 13.03
CA ASN A 311 8.83 28.62 12.48
C ASN A 311 9.30 27.72 11.33
N TYR A 312 10.20 28.20 10.46
CA TYR A 312 10.80 27.33 9.45
C TYR A 312 11.73 26.27 10.03
N LEU A 313 12.42 26.54 11.14
CA LEU A 313 13.19 25.53 11.86
C LEU A 313 12.27 24.44 12.46
N LEU A 314 11.18 24.84 13.13
CA LEU A 314 10.19 23.93 13.69
C LEU A 314 9.53 23.08 12.60
N LEU A 315 9.19 23.68 11.45
CA LEU A 315 8.69 22.94 10.29
C LEU A 315 9.73 21.94 9.77
N GLY A 316 11.00 22.34 9.69
CA GLY A 316 12.11 21.44 9.33
C GLY A 316 12.19 20.24 10.26
N ASN A 317 12.12 20.49 11.58
CA ASN A 317 12.11 19.45 12.62
C ASN A 317 10.91 18.51 12.47
N ALA A 318 9.72 19.06 12.31
CA ALA A 318 8.50 18.28 12.09
C ALA A 318 8.65 17.34 10.89
N TRP A 319 9.04 17.85 9.73
CA TRP A 319 9.24 17.01 8.54
C TRP A 319 10.36 15.98 8.74
N PHE A 320 11.46 16.34 9.41
CA PHE A 320 12.55 15.40 9.68
C PHE A 320 12.12 14.26 10.61
N ASN A 321 11.49 14.57 11.74
CA ASN A 321 11.02 13.57 12.71
C ASN A 321 9.86 12.75 12.15
N PHE A 322 9.00 13.36 11.34
CA PHE A 322 7.93 12.67 10.60
C PHE A 322 8.47 11.61 9.63
N HIS A 323 9.71 11.75 9.14
CA HIS A 323 10.40 10.75 8.33
C HIS A 323 11.11 9.68 9.17
N ASN A 324 11.91 10.12 10.13
CA ASN A 324 12.97 9.32 10.76
C ASN A 324 12.47 8.56 12.00
N LYS A 325 11.50 9.12 12.73
CA LYS A 325 11.15 8.63 14.07
C LYS A 325 9.67 8.34 14.28
N SER A 326 8.83 8.54 13.25
CA SER A 326 7.38 8.41 13.43
C SER A 326 6.83 7.16 12.74
N PHE A 327 6.42 6.18 13.55
CA PHE A 327 5.59 5.03 13.14
C PHE A 327 4.32 5.49 12.38
N PHE A 328 3.90 6.76 12.54
CA PHE A 328 2.72 7.36 11.90
C PHE A 328 2.78 7.35 10.37
N MET A 329 3.95 7.22 9.75
CA MET A 329 4.09 7.45 8.32
C MET A 329 4.13 6.21 7.46
N PHE A 330 4.68 5.12 7.96
CA PHE A 330 4.77 3.88 7.21
C PHE A 330 3.57 3.01 7.50
N SER A 331 3.24 2.16 6.53
CA SER A 331 2.33 1.04 6.70
C SER A 331 2.64 0.28 8.00
N TYR A 332 1.99 0.64 9.10
CA TYR A 332 1.44 -0.26 10.12
C TYR A 332 2.34 -1.44 10.52
N GLY A 333 3.64 -1.14 10.66
CA GLY A 333 4.75 -2.05 10.80
C GLY A 333 6.03 -1.24 11.04
N GLN A 334 6.90 -1.77 11.90
CA GLN A 334 8.00 -1.06 12.57
C GLN A 334 9.05 -0.38 11.66
N SER A 335 9.81 0.51 12.32
CA SER A 335 10.89 1.45 11.95
C SER A 335 11.87 1.12 10.79
N GLU A 336 12.61 2.16 10.41
CA GLU A 336 13.52 2.35 9.26
C GLU A 336 14.38 1.18 8.77
N HIS A 337 14.66 0.19 9.62
CA HIS A 337 15.68 -0.82 9.32
C HIS A 337 15.27 -1.88 8.29
N ARG A 338 14.00 -1.90 7.84
CA ARG A 338 13.50 -2.91 6.88
C ARG A 338 12.57 -2.36 5.80
N HIS A 339 12.64 -1.06 5.49
CA HIS A 339 11.76 -0.51 4.45
C HIS A 339 12.28 -0.85 3.04
N PRO A 340 11.45 -1.47 2.18
CA PRO A 340 11.86 -1.75 0.81
C PRO A 340 12.06 -0.43 0.04
N ALA A 341 12.91 -0.44 -0.99
CA ALA A 341 13.33 0.75 -1.74
C ALA A 341 12.17 1.66 -2.22
N TRP A 342 11.00 1.09 -2.54
CA TRP A 342 9.82 1.85 -2.98
C TRP A 342 9.28 2.82 -1.90
N ILE A 343 9.50 2.54 -0.61
CA ILE A 343 9.18 3.46 0.49
C ILE A 343 10.15 4.64 0.50
N LYS A 344 11.44 4.43 0.24
CA LYS A 344 12.39 5.55 0.20
C LYS A 344 12.06 6.55 -0.92
N GLU A 345 11.59 6.05 -2.07
CA GLU A 345 11.23 6.86 -3.24
C GLU A 345 9.88 7.58 -3.13
N GLN A 346 8.87 6.98 -2.48
CA GLN A 346 7.55 7.60 -2.33
C GLN A 346 7.48 8.60 -1.15
N TYR A 347 8.44 8.54 -0.23
CA TYR A 347 8.41 9.25 1.05
C TYR A 347 9.59 10.23 1.15
N MET A 348 9.79 11.04 0.10
CA MET A 348 10.86 12.04 -0.08
C MET A 348 10.77 13.24 0.89
N ILE A 349 10.40 12.98 2.14
CA ILE A 349 10.07 13.94 3.19
C ILE A 349 11.32 14.71 3.62
N TRP A 350 12.49 14.09 3.53
CA TRP A 350 13.79 14.74 3.71
C TRP A 350 14.00 15.92 2.76
N LYS A 351 13.41 15.93 1.54
CA LYS A 351 13.47 17.08 0.64
C LYS A 351 12.71 18.27 1.23
N LYS A 352 11.54 18.02 1.82
CA LYS A 352 10.74 19.06 2.49
C LYS A 352 11.47 19.57 3.73
N ALA A 353 11.93 18.68 4.61
CA ALA A 353 12.73 19.06 5.77
C ALA A 353 13.94 19.93 5.38
N LYS A 354 14.71 19.50 4.37
CA LYS A 354 15.84 20.26 3.82
C LYS A 354 15.42 21.65 3.31
N GLN A 355 14.32 21.76 2.58
CA GLN A 355 13.80 23.04 2.09
C GLN A 355 13.48 24.01 3.24
N TYR A 356 12.81 23.52 4.30
CA TYR A 356 12.50 24.36 5.46
C TYR A 356 13.75 24.75 6.22
N TYR A 357 14.70 23.84 6.46
CA TYR A 357 15.97 24.19 7.10
C TYR A 357 16.80 25.19 6.29
N GLN A 358 16.89 25.01 4.96
CA GLN A 358 17.55 25.99 4.09
C GLN A 358 16.87 27.36 4.12
N THR A 359 15.55 27.38 4.29
CA THR A 359 14.79 28.62 4.41
C THR A 359 14.98 29.26 5.79
N ALA A 360 14.95 28.49 6.86
CA ALA A 360 15.28 28.93 8.21
C ALA A 360 16.67 29.57 8.27
N LEU A 361 17.68 28.93 7.66
CA LEU A 361 19.07 29.42 7.64
C LEU A 361 19.23 30.78 6.94
N LYS A 362 18.37 31.10 5.96
CA LYS A 362 18.38 32.40 5.27
C LYS A 362 17.91 33.54 6.17
N TYR A 363 16.99 33.26 7.09
CA TYR A 363 16.38 34.27 7.97
C TYR A 363 17.01 34.30 9.36
N GLU A 364 17.68 33.22 9.77
CA GLU A 364 18.30 33.11 11.08
C GLU A 364 19.62 33.91 11.17
N LYS A 365 19.71 34.73 12.22
CA LYS A 365 20.83 35.66 12.46
C LYS A 365 21.72 35.21 13.60
N THR A 366 21.21 34.43 14.54
CA THR A 366 21.95 34.02 15.73
C THR A 366 22.86 32.83 15.42
N LYS A 367 24.13 32.91 15.84
CA LYS A 367 25.12 31.83 15.61
C LYS A 367 24.64 30.49 16.17
N GLU A 368 23.99 30.51 17.34
CA GLU A 368 23.48 29.32 18.03
C GLU A 368 22.39 28.59 17.23
N LYS A 369 21.39 29.30 16.68
CA LYS A 369 20.34 28.64 15.88
C LYS A 369 20.82 28.26 14.48
N ARG A 370 21.74 29.02 13.89
CA ARG A 370 22.41 28.63 12.62
C ARG A 370 23.17 27.32 12.80
N ALA A 371 23.82 27.12 13.95
CA ALA A 371 24.50 25.88 14.30
C ALA A 371 23.53 24.68 14.34
N GLU A 372 22.38 24.83 15.00
CA GLU A 372 21.31 23.82 15.05
C GLU A 372 20.78 23.48 13.65
N ILE A 373 20.42 24.48 12.85
CA ILE A 373 19.89 24.29 11.49
C ILE A 373 20.92 23.57 10.60
N THR A 374 22.19 23.95 10.71
CA THR A 374 23.25 23.36 9.88
C THR A 374 23.57 21.93 10.29
N TYR A 375 23.50 21.62 11.59
CA TYR A 375 23.57 20.24 12.08
C TYR A 375 22.46 19.38 11.45
N MET A 376 21.21 19.85 11.46
CA MET A 376 20.08 19.09 10.89
C MET A 376 20.20 18.91 9.38
N LEU A 377 20.71 19.91 8.65
CA LEU A 377 21.03 19.77 7.22
C LEU A 377 22.08 18.69 6.97
N ALA A 378 23.07 18.56 7.85
CA ALA A 378 24.10 17.52 7.76
C ALA A 378 23.57 16.12 8.10
N GLU A 379 22.69 15.99 9.10
CA GLU A 379 22.00 14.73 9.42
C GLU A 379 21.23 14.20 8.20
N ILE A 380 20.51 15.08 7.48
CA ILE A 380 19.81 14.74 6.24
C ILE A 380 20.77 14.23 5.15
N VAL A 381 21.97 14.82 5.05
CA VAL A 381 23.01 14.40 4.08
C VAL A 381 23.61 13.05 4.46
N PHE A 382 23.88 12.83 5.75
CA PHE A 382 24.41 11.57 6.25
C PHE A 382 23.50 10.41 5.90
N GLN A 383 22.19 10.58 6.10
CA GLN A 383 21.16 9.58 5.76
C GLN A 383 21.07 9.28 4.25
N GLN A 384 21.54 10.19 3.38
CA GLN A 384 21.50 10.02 1.91
C GLN A 384 22.74 9.34 1.32
N GLU A 385 23.77 9.04 2.14
CA GLU A 385 25.06 8.52 1.68
C GLU A 385 25.77 9.38 0.59
N ASP A 386 25.40 10.66 0.44
CA ASP A 386 25.95 11.55 -0.60
C ASP A 386 27.31 12.12 -0.18
N LYS A 387 28.39 11.60 -0.77
CA LYS A 387 29.78 12.00 -0.49
C LYS A 387 30.07 13.47 -0.78
N LYS A 388 29.45 14.09 -1.80
CA LYS A 388 29.78 15.49 -2.18
C LYS A 388 29.32 16.51 -1.15
N ASN A 389 28.25 16.19 -0.42
CA ASN A 389 27.69 17.09 0.60
C ASN A 389 28.34 16.92 1.98
N ARG A 390 29.19 15.90 2.20
CA ARG A 390 29.89 15.67 3.48
C ARG A 390 30.91 16.75 3.81
N LYS A 391 31.63 17.24 2.79
CA LYS A 391 32.60 18.34 2.94
C LYS A 391 31.95 19.63 3.46
N ALA A 392 30.79 20.01 2.92
CA ALA A 392 30.05 21.18 3.37
C ALA A 392 29.57 21.04 4.83
N SER A 393 29.25 19.82 5.26
CA SER A 393 28.94 19.52 6.66
C SER A 393 30.15 19.61 7.59
N ALA A 394 31.35 19.24 7.11
CA ALA A 394 32.60 19.38 7.86
C ALA A 394 33.01 20.86 8.02
N GLU A 395 32.88 21.68 6.97
CA GLU A 395 33.16 23.13 7.03
C GLU A 395 32.22 23.84 8.02
N ALA A 396 30.94 23.45 8.05
CA ALA A 396 29.99 23.96 9.03
C ALA A 396 30.33 23.61 10.49
N PHE A 397 30.94 22.44 10.73
CA PHE A 397 31.39 22.07 12.08
C PHE A 397 32.47 23.02 12.60
N GLU A 398 33.45 23.36 11.76
CA GLU A 398 34.52 24.28 12.15
C GLU A 398 33.96 25.65 12.55
N GLU A 399 32.95 26.16 11.82
CA GLU A 399 32.31 27.45 12.09
C GLU A 399 31.53 27.48 13.43
N PHE A 400 30.87 26.37 13.79
CA PHE A 400 29.90 26.32 14.90
C PHE A 400 30.33 25.49 16.11
N SER A 401 31.51 24.87 16.09
CA SER A 401 32.03 23.99 17.15
C SER A 401 32.10 24.63 18.54
N ASP A 402 32.15 25.97 18.62
CA ASP A 402 32.19 26.75 19.85
C ASP A 402 30.81 27.02 20.49
N THR A 403 29.71 26.78 19.76
CA THR A 403 28.34 27.01 20.23
C THR A 403 27.90 26.03 21.33
N ASN A 404 26.92 26.43 22.15
CA ASN A 404 26.45 25.57 23.25
C ASN A 404 25.70 24.34 22.72
N PHE A 405 25.01 24.47 21.59
CA PHE A 405 24.36 23.38 20.88
C PHE A 405 25.34 22.23 20.57
N TYR A 406 26.45 22.54 19.88
CA TYR A 406 27.45 21.52 19.51
C TYR A 406 28.15 20.91 20.73
N LYS A 407 28.44 21.73 21.75
CA LYS A 407 29.01 21.25 23.02
C LYS A 407 28.09 20.26 23.74
N ARG A 408 26.78 20.51 23.76
CA ARG A 408 25.79 19.64 24.43
C ARG A 408 25.52 18.34 23.69
N LYS A 409 25.43 18.40 22.36
CA LYS A 409 25.13 17.20 21.54
C LYS A 409 26.32 16.24 21.42
N ASN A 410 27.51 16.58 21.95
CA ASN A 410 28.74 15.78 21.84
C ASN A 410 28.95 15.27 20.41
N CYS A 411 28.77 16.18 19.42
CA CYS A 411 28.50 15.85 18.02
C CYS A 411 29.65 15.10 17.34
N LEU A 412 29.70 13.79 17.55
CA LEU A 412 30.56 12.87 16.81
C LEU A 412 30.18 12.86 15.32
N THR A 413 28.91 13.04 14.93
CA THR A 413 28.48 12.90 13.53
C THR A 413 29.22 13.81 12.54
N LEU A 414 29.37 15.10 12.84
CA LEU A 414 30.10 16.01 11.96
C LEU A 414 31.62 15.80 12.02
N MET A 415 32.14 15.47 13.21
CA MET A 415 33.56 15.17 13.39
C MET A 415 33.95 13.84 12.72
N GLU A 416 33.05 12.86 12.67
CA GLU A 416 33.16 11.58 11.95
C GLU A 416 33.04 11.78 10.44
N LEU A 417 32.18 12.69 9.99
CA LEU A 417 32.11 13.13 8.59
C LEU A 417 33.42 13.82 8.16
N ALA A 418 33.96 14.69 9.01
CA ALA A 418 35.23 15.39 8.76
C ALA A 418 36.46 14.47 8.79
N ARG A 419 36.40 13.32 9.48
CA ARG A 419 37.51 12.35 9.59
C ARG A 419 37.51 11.24 8.54
N ARG A 420 36.43 11.10 7.75
CA ARG A 420 36.25 10.01 6.77
C ARG A 420 36.67 10.35 5.34
N ASP A 421 36.96 11.63 5.09
CA ASP A 421 37.64 12.13 3.90
C ASP A 421 39.11 12.43 4.26
#